data_AF-A0A3P6NMV4-F1
#
_entry.id   AF-A0A3P6NMV4-F1
#
_cell.length_a   1.000
_cell.length_b   1.000
_cell.length_c   1.000
_cell.angle_alpha   90.00
_cell.angle_beta   90.00
_cell.angle_gamma   90.00
#
_symmetry.space_group_name_H-M   'P 1'
#
loop_
_entity.id
_entity.type
_entity.pdbx_description
1 polymer ?
#
loop_
_entity_poly.entity_id
_entity_poly.type
_entity_poly.pdbx_seq_one_letter_code
_entity_poly.pdbx_strand_id
1 'polypeptide(L)'
;MIDLIVRFQEFYALGLSAMLGGLFPIYPVSTALGRTMVNVESGSKTQLSALFSCLLLLIIILWLGPLLQTLPMCILAVIIIMALRAMFRKLADLKRLWGASKIDCLIWLVAFVSTVAIDVMLGLAISIIFALLTIIFRSQWPRSETLAPTGGGEDFENLQKYKALSQYPDIHIFRFDSPLFFTNVENFKAKILKQMKSWSDSDSDTNDSVSFLFSYNHQKSIAFPVIYKSF
;
A
#
# COMPACT_ATOMS: atom_id res chain seq x y z
N MET A 1 -5.71 16.87 -9.62
CA MET A 1 -6.93 17.70 -9.60
C MET A 1 -7.96 17.20 -10.62
N ILE A 2 -7.61 17.05 -11.90
CA ILE A 2 -8.50 16.51 -12.94
C ILE A 2 -9.01 15.08 -12.59
N ASP A 3 -8.13 14.18 -12.15
CA ASP A 3 -8.51 12.82 -11.74
C ASP A 3 -9.49 12.75 -10.56
N LEU A 4 -9.53 13.80 -9.73
CA LEU A 4 -10.45 13.86 -8.60
C LEU A 4 -11.86 14.25 -9.09
N ILE A 5 -11.93 15.23 -9.99
CA ILE A 5 -13.17 15.70 -10.62
C ILE A 5 -13.82 14.55 -11.38
N VAL A 6 -13.04 13.82 -12.19
CA VAL A 6 -13.55 12.66 -12.95
C VAL A 6 -14.09 11.57 -12.02
N ARG A 7 -13.40 11.27 -10.92
CA ARG A 7 -13.89 10.26 -9.95
C ARG A 7 -15.23 10.63 -9.32
N PHE A 8 -15.43 11.89 -8.95
CA PHE A 8 -16.72 12.35 -8.44
C PHE A 8 -17.81 12.28 -9.52
N GLN A 9 -17.49 12.65 -10.75
CA GLN A 9 -18.42 12.57 -11.86
C GLN A 9 -18.88 11.12 -12.12
N GLU A 10 -17.95 10.15 -12.14
CA GLU A 10 -18.27 8.72 -12.29
C GLU A 10 -19.12 8.21 -11.12
N PHE A 11 -18.84 8.65 -9.89
CA PHE A 11 -19.63 8.28 -8.73
C PHE A 11 -21.07 8.81 -8.80
N TYR A 12 -21.25 10.09 -9.17
CA TYR A 12 -22.59 10.66 -9.39
C TYR A 12 -23.32 9.97 -10.55
N ALA A 13 -22.63 9.65 -11.64
CA ALA A 13 -23.21 8.93 -12.76
C ALA A 13 -23.70 7.53 -12.37
N LEU A 14 -22.90 6.77 -11.61
CA LEU A 14 -23.29 5.47 -11.07
C LEU A 14 -24.49 5.60 -10.12
N GLY A 15 -24.50 6.60 -9.24
CA GLY A 15 -25.64 6.88 -8.35
C GLY A 15 -26.93 7.18 -9.11
N LEU A 16 -26.87 8.09 -10.09
CA LEU A 16 -28.03 8.44 -10.93
C LEU A 16 -28.53 7.25 -11.75
N SER A 17 -27.63 6.45 -12.33
CA SER A 17 -28.03 5.24 -13.08
C SER A 17 -28.71 4.20 -12.18
N ALA A 18 -28.25 4.03 -10.93
CA ALA A 18 -28.88 3.16 -9.96
C ALA A 18 -30.27 3.69 -9.51
N MET A 19 -30.41 5.00 -9.33
CA MET A 19 -31.71 5.64 -8.99
C MET A 19 -32.73 5.46 -10.12
N LEU A 20 -32.33 5.76 -11.36
CA LEU A 20 -33.18 5.54 -12.54
C LEU A 20 -33.50 4.05 -12.73
N GLY A 21 -32.51 3.19 -12.45
CA GLY A 21 -32.66 1.75 -12.47
C GLY A 21 -33.70 1.23 -11.48
N GLY A 22 -33.70 1.76 -10.24
CA GLY A 22 -34.63 1.36 -9.18
C GLY A 22 -36.11 1.67 -9.46
N LEU A 23 -36.41 2.49 -10.47
CA LEU A 23 -37.79 2.69 -10.95
C LEU A 23 -38.33 1.48 -11.73
N PHE A 24 -37.43 0.56 -12.13
CA PHE A 24 -37.74 -0.65 -12.88
C PHE A 24 -37.35 -1.90 -12.06
N PRO A 25 -37.95 -3.08 -12.33
CA PRO A 25 -37.60 -4.32 -11.66
C PRO A 25 -36.27 -4.88 -12.19
N ILE A 26 -35.16 -4.18 -11.92
CA ILE A 26 -33.81 -4.59 -12.31
C ILE A 26 -32.94 -4.89 -11.10
N TYR A 27 -31.93 -5.72 -11.29
CA TYR A 27 -30.87 -5.91 -10.30
C TYR A 27 -29.90 -4.71 -10.30
N PRO A 28 -29.25 -4.42 -9.15
CA PRO A 28 -28.26 -3.35 -9.07
C PRO A 28 -27.14 -3.59 -10.10
N VAL A 29 -26.91 -2.60 -10.95
CA VAL A 29 -25.94 -2.68 -12.04
C VAL A 29 -24.60 -2.14 -11.54
N SER A 30 -23.53 -2.83 -11.95
CA SER A 30 -22.15 -2.38 -11.73
C SER A 30 -21.37 -2.42 -13.05
N THR A 31 -20.15 -1.88 -13.02
CA THR A 31 -19.25 -1.87 -14.18
C THR A 31 -18.77 -3.27 -14.51
N ALA A 32 -18.93 -3.67 -15.77
CA ALA A 32 -18.51 -4.99 -16.25
C ALA A 32 -17.17 -4.89 -16.98
N LEU A 33 -16.08 -5.04 -16.22
CA LEU A 33 -14.71 -4.90 -16.71
C LEU A 33 -14.44 -5.74 -17.97
N GLY A 34 -14.92 -6.98 -18.02
CA GLY A 34 -14.72 -7.85 -19.19
C GLY A 34 -15.37 -7.30 -20.47
N ARG A 35 -16.60 -6.76 -20.37
CA ARG A 35 -17.30 -6.17 -21.52
C ARG A 35 -16.63 -4.87 -21.99
N THR A 36 -16.19 -4.06 -21.03
CA THR A 36 -15.47 -2.81 -21.34
C THR A 36 -14.13 -3.09 -21.99
N MET A 37 -13.39 -4.11 -21.53
CA MET A 37 -12.09 -4.48 -22.11
C MET A 37 -12.25 -4.87 -23.58
N VAL A 38 -13.22 -5.75 -23.90
CA VAL A 38 -13.51 -6.13 -25.28
C VAL A 38 -13.94 -4.94 -26.13
N ASN A 39 -14.74 -4.03 -25.58
CA ASN A 39 -15.17 -2.81 -26.30
C ASN A 39 -13.98 -1.89 -26.63
N VAL A 40 -13.01 -1.76 -25.71
CA VAL A 40 -11.78 -0.99 -25.92
C VAL A 40 -10.87 -1.69 -26.94
N GLU A 41 -10.70 -3.01 -26.84
CA GLU A 41 -9.94 -3.83 -27.80
C GLU A 41 -10.54 -3.77 -29.22
N SER A 42 -11.86 -3.62 -29.32
CA SER A 42 -12.57 -3.42 -30.59
C SER A 42 -12.39 -2.01 -31.18
N GLY A 43 -11.61 -1.14 -30.53
CA GLY A 43 -11.29 0.21 -31.03
C GLY A 43 -12.38 1.25 -30.78
N SER A 44 -13.35 0.99 -29.90
CA SER A 44 -14.40 1.96 -29.56
C SER A 44 -13.83 3.17 -28.82
N LYS A 45 -14.05 4.37 -29.35
CA LYS A 45 -13.58 5.64 -28.75
C LYS A 45 -14.69 6.51 -28.16
N THR A 46 -15.96 6.16 -28.37
CA THR A 46 -17.12 6.98 -27.98
C THR A 46 -18.13 6.18 -27.16
N GLN A 47 -18.94 6.88 -26.36
CA GLN A 47 -20.03 6.28 -25.59
C GLN A 47 -21.19 5.78 -26.47
N LEU A 48 -21.24 6.18 -27.75
CA LEU A 48 -22.22 5.71 -28.74
C LEU A 48 -22.19 4.17 -28.89
N SER A 49 -21.02 3.54 -28.77
CA SER A 49 -20.91 2.07 -28.82
C SER A 49 -21.77 1.37 -27.74
N ALA A 50 -21.85 1.95 -26.55
CA ALA A 50 -22.68 1.41 -25.47
C ALA A 50 -24.19 1.54 -25.78
N LEU A 51 -24.59 2.65 -26.43
CA LEU A 51 -25.98 2.87 -26.86
C LEU A 51 -26.40 1.85 -27.93
N PHE A 52 -25.55 1.65 -28.96
CA PHE A 52 -25.80 0.62 -29.97
C PHE A 52 -25.84 -0.79 -29.37
N SER A 53 -24.95 -1.09 -28.43
CA SER A 53 -24.94 -2.39 -27.74
C SER A 53 -26.22 -2.64 -26.93
N CYS A 54 -26.73 -1.62 -26.25
CA CYS A 54 -27.99 -1.69 -25.49
C CYS A 54 -29.20 -1.89 -26.42
N LEU A 55 -29.26 -1.13 -27.52
CA LEU A 55 -30.34 -1.22 -28.51
C LEU A 55 -30.36 -2.59 -29.20
N LEU A 56 -29.17 -3.11 -29.57
CA LEU A 56 -29.03 -4.45 -30.13
C LEU A 56 -29.47 -5.53 -29.13
N LEU A 57 -29.07 -5.42 -27.85
CA LEU A 57 -29.53 -6.32 -26.80
C LEU A 57 -31.05 -6.31 -26.64
N LEU A 58 -31.67 -5.13 -26.68
CA LEU A 58 -33.12 -4.99 -26.60
C LEU A 58 -33.83 -5.74 -27.76
N ILE A 59 -33.34 -5.58 -28.99
CA ILE A 59 -33.87 -6.28 -30.17
C ILE A 59 -33.72 -7.80 -30.02
N ILE A 60 -32.54 -8.26 -29.60
CA ILE A 60 -32.28 -9.70 -29.40
C ILE A 60 -33.23 -10.27 -28.34
N ILE A 61 -33.46 -9.59 -27.23
CA ILE A 61 -34.34 -10.10 -26.19
C ILE A 61 -35.80 -10.16 -26.70
N LEU A 62 -36.26 -9.17 -27.46
CA LEU A 62 -37.64 -9.13 -27.95
C LEU A 62 -37.92 -10.17 -29.05
N TRP A 63 -36.97 -10.39 -29.96
CA TRP A 63 -37.15 -11.31 -31.10
C TRP A 63 -36.59 -12.72 -30.84
N LEU A 64 -35.41 -12.82 -30.24
CA LEU A 64 -34.69 -14.07 -29.97
C LEU A 64 -35.00 -14.66 -28.59
N GLY A 65 -35.71 -13.91 -27.72
CA GLY A 65 -36.17 -14.38 -26.41
C GLY A 65 -36.82 -15.78 -26.40
N PRO A 66 -37.79 -16.10 -27.29
CA PRO A 66 -38.40 -17.43 -27.31
C PRO A 66 -37.41 -18.54 -27.71
N LEU A 67 -36.41 -18.24 -28.53
CA LEU A 67 -35.37 -19.21 -28.92
C LEU A 67 -34.42 -19.55 -27.75
N LEU A 68 -34.22 -18.60 -26.83
CA LEU A 68 -33.35 -18.77 -25.67
C LEU A 68 -34.01 -19.58 -24.54
N GLN A 69 -35.34 -19.81 -24.57
CA GLN A 69 -36.03 -20.60 -23.54
C GLN A 69 -35.60 -22.07 -23.55
N THR A 70 -35.29 -22.63 -24.72
CA THR A 70 -34.84 -24.02 -24.86
C THR A 70 -33.35 -24.21 -24.54
N LEU A 71 -32.65 -23.15 -24.10
CA LEU A 71 -31.21 -23.22 -23.89
C LEU A 71 -30.89 -24.04 -22.62
N PRO A 72 -30.10 -25.11 -22.73
CA PRO A 72 -29.78 -25.96 -21.58
C PRO A 72 -28.89 -25.22 -20.58
N MET A 73 -29.20 -25.40 -19.28
CA MET A 73 -28.44 -24.83 -18.16
C MET A 73 -26.95 -25.14 -18.20
N CYS A 74 -26.57 -26.28 -18.81
CA CYS A 74 -25.17 -26.68 -18.97
C CYS A 74 -24.34 -25.65 -19.76
N ILE A 75 -24.91 -25.06 -20.83
CA ILE A 75 -24.20 -24.06 -21.63
C ILE A 75 -23.97 -22.79 -20.81
N LEU A 76 -24.97 -22.36 -20.04
CA LEU A 76 -24.87 -21.18 -19.18
C LEU A 76 -23.80 -21.38 -18.08
N ALA A 77 -23.75 -22.57 -17.47
CA ALA A 77 -22.75 -22.90 -16.46
C ALA A 77 -21.32 -22.84 -17.01
N VAL A 78 -21.09 -23.38 -18.22
CA VAL A 78 -19.77 -23.34 -18.86
C VAL A 78 -19.34 -21.89 -19.16
N ILE A 79 -20.25 -21.03 -19.61
CA ILE A 79 -19.96 -19.61 -19.85
C ILE A 79 -19.51 -18.92 -18.56
N ILE A 80 -20.19 -19.19 -17.43
CA ILE A 80 -19.83 -18.63 -16.13
C ILE A 80 -18.45 -19.14 -15.67
N ILE A 81 -18.16 -20.44 -15.79
CA ILE A 81 -16.86 -21.00 -15.43
C ILE A 81 -15.73 -20.38 -16.25
N MET A 82 -15.96 -20.18 -17.56
CA MET A 82 -14.99 -19.52 -18.44
C MET A 82 -14.75 -18.07 -18.05
N ALA A 83 -15.78 -17.33 -17.63
CA ALA A 83 -15.64 -15.98 -17.11
C ALA A 83 -14.82 -15.92 -15.80
N LEU A 84 -15.01 -16.91 -14.91
CA LEU A 84 -14.28 -17.00 -13.64
C LEU A 84 -12.80 -17.42 -13.81
N ARG A 85 -12.41 -17.98 -14.96
CA ARG A 85 -11.01 -18.39 -15.23
C ARG A 85 -10.02 -17.24 -15.01
N ALA A 86 -10.40 -16.01 -15.38
CA ALA A 86 -9.55 -14.84 -15.18
C ALA A 86 -9.33 -14.51 -13.69
N MET A 87 -10.35 -14.75 -12.84
CA MET A 87 -10.29 -14.55 -11.40
C MET A 87 -9.43 -15.64 -10.74
N PHE A 88 -9.56 -16.91 -11.15
CA PHE A 88 -8.72 -17.99 -10.62
C PHE A 88 -7.24 -17.81 -10.94
N ARG A 89 -6.88 -17.18 -12.07
CA ARG A 89 -5.47 -16.84 -12.37
C ARG A 89 -4.85 -15.92 -11.31
N LYS A 90 -5.64 -15.07 -10.65
CA LYS A 90 -5.15 -14.19 -9.57
C LYS A 90 -4.72 -14.97 -8.33
N LEU A 91 -5.23 -16.19 -8.09
CA LEU A 91 -4.73 -17.05 -7.01
C LEU A 91 -3.31 -17.54 -7.28
N ALA A 92 -2.92 -17.71 -8.54
CA ALA A 92 -1.54 -18.09 -8.87
C ALA A 92 -0.55 -16.96 -8.55
N ASP A 93 -0.97 -15.70 -8.70
CA ASP A 93 -0.17 -14.52 -8.34
C ASP A 93 0.12 -14.44 -6.84
N LEU A 94 -0.67 -15.11 -5.98
CA LEU A 94 -0.45 -15.16 -4.53
C LEU A 94 0.91 -15.75 -4.16
N LYS A 95 1.35 -16.79 -4.88
CA LYS A 95 2.66 -17.43 -4.65
C LYS A 95 3.80 -16.44 -4.88
N ARG A 96 3.64 -15.56 -5.87
CA ARG A 96 4.60 -14.49 -6.15
C ARG A 96 4.56 -13.41 -5.06
N LEU A 97 3.36 -13.08 -4.57
CA LEU A 97 3.18 -12.08 -3.52
C LEU A 97 3.83 -12.49 -2.19
N TRP A 98 3.79 -13.79 -1.86
CA TRP A 98 4.44 -14.35 -0.66
C TRP A 98 5.94 -14.07 -0.62
N GLY A 99 6.62 -14.08 -1.78
CA GLY A 99 8.04 -13.78 -1.88
C GLY A 99 8.37 -12.30 -1.70
N ALA A 100 7.42 -11.39 -1.94
CA ALA A 100 7.61 -9.95 -1.82
C ALA A 100 7.27 -9.42 -0.41
N SER A 101 6.10 -9.78 0.11
CA SER A 101 5.59 -9.24 1.38
C SER A 101 4.63 -10.23 2.03
N LYS A 102 5.05 -10.81 3.15
CA LYS A 102 4.23 -11.73 3.96
C LYS A 102 2.96 -11.04 4.49
N ILE A 103 3.03 -9.74 4.75
CA ILE A 103 1.94 -8.95 5.32
C ILE A 103 0.81 -8.77 4.30
N ASP A 104 1.15 -8.39 3.06
CA ASP A 104 0.16 -8.19 2.01
C ASP A 104 -0.50 -9.53 1.61
N CYS A 105 0.27 -10.63 1.67
CA CYS A 105 -0.26 -11.97 1.50
C CYS A 105 -1.27 -12.36 2.61
N LEU A 106 -1.01 -11.96 3.86
CA LEU A 106 -1.92 -12.23 4.98
C LEU A 106 -3.24 -11.48 4.80
N ILE A 107 -3.19 -10.20 4.41
CA ILE A 107 -4.41 -9.41 4.12
C ILE A 107 -5.23 -10.08 3.03
N TRP A 108 -4.58 -10.50 1.94
CA TRP A 108 -5.25 -11.21 0.85
C TRP A 108 -5.91 -12.52 1.33
N LEU A 109 -5.19 -13.31 2.13
CA LEU A 109 -5.69 -14.60 2.62
C LEU A 109 -6.86 -14.42 3.58
N VAL A 110 -6.78 -13.48 4.51
CA VAL A 110 -7.89 -13.13 5.40
C VAL A 110 -9.10 -12.70 4.59
N ALA A 111 -8.89 -11.88 3.55
CA ALA A 111 -10.01 -11.42 2.73
C ALA A 111 -10.69 -12.54 1.94
N PHE A 112 -9.89 -13.43 1.35
CA PHE A 112 -10.40 -14.58 0.62
C PHE A 112 -11.13 -15.57 1.53
N VAL A 113 -10.52 -15.95 2.66
CA VAL A 113 -11.10 -16.92 3.59
C VAL A 113 -12.38 -16.37 4.23
N SER A 114 -12.37 -15.09 4.64
CA SER A 114 -13.53 -14.46 5.27
C SER A 114 -14.73 -14.35 4.32
N THR A 115 -14.50 -13.98 3.06
CA THR A 115 -15.57 -13.89 2.03
C THR A 115 -16.12 -15.25 1.60
N VAL A 116 -15.29 -16.30 1.55
CA VAL A 116 -15.73 -17.66 1.17
C VAL A 116 -16.43 -18.39 2.32
N ALA A 117 -15.99 -18.19 3.57
CA ALA A 117 -16.49 -18.95 4.72
C ALA A 117 -17.78 -18.39 5.34
N ILE A 118 -17.99 -17.07 5.30
CA ILE A 118 -19.10 -16.41 6.00
C ILE A 118 -20.14 -15.92 5.00
N ASP A 119 -19.83 -14.80 4.34
CA ASP A 119 -20.67 -14.13 3.36
C ASP A 119 -19.83 -13.06 2.66
N VAL A 120 -20.22 -12.65 1.45
CA VAL A 120 -19.48 -11.62 0.69
C VAL A 120 -19.52 -10.27 1.41
N MET A 121 -20.66 -9.87 1.98
CA MET A 121 -20.81 -8.55 2.63
C MET A 121 -20.05 -8.49 3.96
N LEU A 122 -20.27 -9.47 4.84
CA LEU A 122 -19.58 -9.55 6.13
C LEU A 122 -18.09 -9.81 5.95
N GLY A 123 -17.75 -10.69 5.00
CA GLY A 123 -16.36 -11.00 4.68
C GLY A 123 -15.59 -9.75 4.23
N LEU A 124 -16.18 -8.94 3.34
CA LEU A 124 -15.59 -7.68 2.91
C LEU A 124 -15.39 -6.71 4.09
N ALA A 125 -16.38 -6.55 4.96
CA ALA A 125 -16.27 -5.67 6.12
C ALA A 125 -15.11 -6.06 7.06
N ILE A 126 -15.01 -7.35 7.39
CA ILE A 126 -13.92 -7.89 8.22
C ILE A 126 -12.56 -7.66 7.55
N SER A 127 -12.49 -7.87 6.23
CA SER A 127 -11.26 -7.69 5.44
C SER A 127 -10.76 -6.25 5.46
N ILE A 128 -11.68 -5.28 5.31
CA ILE A 128 -11.35 -3.85 5.34
C ILE A 128 -10.83 -3.46 6.72
N ILE A 129 -11.50 -3.88 7.79
CA ILE A 129 -11.07 -3.61 9.16
C ILE A 129 -9.69 -4.19 9.41
N PHE A 130 -9.45 -5.45 9.01
CA PHE A 130 -8.16 -6.11 9.15
C PHE A 130 -7.05 -5.42 8.35
N ALA A 131 -7.34 -5.00 7.12
CA ALA A 131 -6.39 -4.25 6.29
C ALA A 131 -6.02 -2.90 6.92
N LEU A 132 -7.02 -2.16 7.43
CA LEU A 132 -6.79 -0.89 8.13
C LEU A 132 -5.95 -1.06 9.39
N LEU A 133 -6.27 -2.05 10.23
CA LEU A 133 -5.48 -2.37 11.42
C LEU A 133 -4.03 -2.71 11.03
N THR A 134 -3.84 -3.52 9.98
CA THR A 134 -2.51 -3.89 9.49
C THR A 134 -1.71 -2.68 9.02
N ILE A 135 -2.34 -1.72 8.35
CA ILE A 135 -1.69 -0.47 7.94
C ILE A 135 -1.28 0.36 9.16
N ILE A 136 -2.14 0.46 10.17
CA ILE A 136 -1.85 1.19 11.42
C ILE A 136 -0.65 0.55 12.13
N PHE A 137 -0.66 -0.78 12.33
CA PHE A 137 0.44 -1.50 12.95
C PHE A 137 1.75 -1.33 12.18
N ARG A 138 1.70 -1.43 10.84
CA ARG A 138 2.86 -1.20 9.98
C ARG A 138 3.39 0.23 10.10
N SER A 139 2.52 1.22 10.24
CA SER A 139 2.91 2.62 10.40
C SER A 139 3.50 2.93 11.78
N GLN A 140 3.13 2.19 12.82
CA GLN A 140 3.66 2.38 14.18
C GLN A 140 5.07 1.79 14.36
N TRP A 141 5.45 0.82 13.52
CA TRP A 141 6.74 0.13 13.59
C TRP A 141 7.62 0.44 12.37
N PRO A 142 7.98 1.71 12.11
CA PRO A 142 8.92 2.01 11.05
C PRO A 142 10.31 1.46 11.42
N ARG A 143 10.98 0.87 10.43
CA ARG A 143 12.42 0.57 10.53
C ARG A 143 13.15 1.87 10.80
N SER A 144 13.86 1.93 11.92
CA SER A 144 14.82 2.99 12.19
C SER A 144 16.19 2.46 11.80
N GLU A 145 16.84 3.13 10.87
CA GLU A 145 18.20 2.80 10.44
C GLU A 145 19.11 3.97 10.86
N THR A 146 20.28 3.67 11.40
CA THR A 146 21.27 4.70 11.82
C THR A 146 22.25 4.91 10.66
N LEU A 147 22.60 6.15 10.33
CA LEU A 147 23.56 6.47 9.27
C LEU A 147 24.94 6.87 9.82
N ALA A 148 26.01 6.49 9.14
CA ALA A 148 27.37 7.04 9.29
C ALA A 148 27.87 7.65 7.97
N PRO A 149 28.78 8.63 8.06
CA PRO A 149 29.45 9.18 6.88
C PRO A 149 30.38 8.16 6.21
N THR A 150 30.35 8.13 4.88
CA THR A 150 31.32 7.38 4.06
C THR A 150 32.63 8.13 4.01
N GLY A 151 33.71 7.48 4.48
CA GLY A 151 35.05 8.06 4.53
C GLY A 151 35.50 8.55 3.15
N GLY A 152 35.39 9.87 2.93
CA GLY A 152 35.88 10.56 1.73
C GLY A 152 34.85 11.31 0.88
N GLY A 153 33.54 11.31 1.19
CA GLY A 153 32.53 12.04 0.40
C GLY A 153 31.34 12.59 1.21
N GLU A 154 30.54 13.49 0.62
CA GLU A 154 29.35 14.12 1.22
C GLU A 154 28.13 13.19 1.38
N ASP A 155 28.32 11.87 1.21
CA ASP A 155 27.25 10.87 1.28
C ASP A 155 27.21 10.17 2.65
N PHE A 156 26.00 10.14 3.23
CA PHE A 156 25.70 9.46 4.48
C PHE A 156 24.98 8.13 4.18
N GLU A 157 25.54 7.01 4.61
CA GLU A 157 24.99 5.66 4.40
C GLU A 157 24.69 4.94 5.72
N ASN A 158 23.86 3.90 5.69
CA ASN A 158 23.47 3.18 6.90
C ASN A 158 24.61 2.40 7.59
N LEU A 159 24.89 2.71 8.86
CA LEU A 159 25.82 2.02 9.77
C LEU A 159 25.56 0.51 9.88
N GLN A 160 24.29 0.11 9.82
CA GLN A 160 23.91 -1.30 9.95
C GLN A 160 24.29 -2.13 8.72
N LYS A 161 24.53 -1.50 7.57
CA LYS A 161 24.86 -2.19 6.31
C LYS A 161 26.37 -2.23 6.04
N TYR A 162 27.12 -1.24 6.54
CA TYR A 162 28.57 -1.17 6.45
C TYR A 162 29.20 -0.86 7.81
N LYS A 163 29.68 -1.93 8.47
CA LYS A 163 30.39 -1.90 9.76
C LYS A 163 31.74 -1.15 9.73
N ALA A 164 32.15 -0.64 8.56
CA ALA A 164 33.46 -0.05 8.29
C ALA A 164 33.44 1.50 8.25
N LEU A 165 32.31 2.13 8.56
CA LEU A 165 32.16 3.58 8.49
C LEU A 165 32.54 4.21 9.85
N SER A 166 33.69 4.88 9.88
CA SER A 166 34.19 5.58 11.05
C SER A 166 33.27 6.76 11.39
N GLN A 167 32.68 6.68 12.57
CA GLN A 167 31.89 7.76 13.15
C GLN A 167 32.82 8.89 13.61
N TYR A 168 32.47 10.16 13.30
CA TYR A 168 33.14 11.29 13.96
C TYR A 168 32.83 11.23 15.47
N PRO A 169 33.85 11.28 16.35
CA PRO A 169 33.66 11.06 17.79
C PRO A 169 32.70 12.06 18.45
N ASP A 170 32.56 13.27 17.90
CA ASP A 170 31.73 14.34 18.48
C ASP A 170 30.34 14.54 17.82
N ILE A 171 30.00 13.86 16.72
CA ILE A 171 28.75 14.12 15.98
C ILE A 171 28.04 12.82 15.54
N HIS A 172 26.82 12.60 16.07
CA HIS A 172 25.90 11.54 15.66
C HIS A 172 24.73 12.13 14.83
N ILE A 173 24.53 11.63 13.60
CA ILE A 173 23.39 12.03 12.74
C ILE A 173 22.35 10.90 12.75
N PHE A 174 21.14 11.20 13.24
CA PHE A 174 20.01 10.28 13.25
C PHE A 174 19.00 10.69 12.17
N ARG A 175 18.74 9.82 11.20
CA ARG A 175 17.67 10.02 10.21
C ARG A 175 16.49 9.13 10.54
N PHE A 176 15.30 9.73 10.56
CA PHE A 176 14.06 9.01 10.77
C PHE A 176 13.25 9.01 9.48
N ASP A 177 13.28 7.89 8.76
CA ASP A 177 12.60 7.73 7.47
C ASP A 177 11.09 7.42 7.63
N SER A 178 10.39 8.20 8.45
CA SER A 178 8.94 8.10 8.61
C SER A 178 8.32 9.45 9.00
N PRO A 179 7.14 9.82 8.45
CA PRO A 179 6.37 10.94 8.97
C PRO A 179 6.07 10.73 10.45
N LEU A 180 6.23 11.82 11.23
CA LEU A 180 5.96 11.84 12.66
C LEU A 180 4.46 12.03 12.89
N PHE A 181 3.82 10.99 13.43
CA PHE A 181 2.43 11.01 13.89
C PHE A 181 2.39 10.77 15.39
N PHE A 182 1.34 11.24 16.06
CA PHE A 182 1.12 11.10 17.51
C PHE A 182 1.45 9.68 18.03
N THR A 183 1.04 8.65 17.28
CA THR A 183 1.23 7.25 17.65
C THR A 183 2.67 6.71 17.52
N ASN A 184 3.54 7.42 16.80
CA ASN A 184 4.92 7.01 16.53
C ASN A 184 5.95 7.87 17.31
N VAL A 185 5.52 9.00 17.88
CA VAL A 185 6.40 9.92 18.65
C VAL A 185 7.05 9.21 19.84
N GLU A 186 6.32 8.34 20.52
CA GLU A 186 6.81 7.65 21.71
C GLU A 186 7.92 6.64 21.36
N ASN A 187 7.75 5.94 20.24
CA ASN A 187 8.74 5.02 19.70
C ASN A 187 9.98 5.77 19.17
N PHE A 188 9.78 6.93 18.54
CA PHE A 188 10.87 7.83 18.14
C PHE A 188 11.67 8.34 19.35
N LYS A 189 10.99 8.84 20.38
CA LYS A 189 11.62 9.31 21.63
C LYS A 189 12.40 8.18 22.31
N ALA A 190 11.81 6.99 22.42
CA ALA A 190 12.47 5.82 23.00
C ALA A 190 13.74 5.43 22.22
N LYS A 191 13.70 5.48 20.88
CA LYS A 191 14.85 5.17 20.02
C LYS A 191 15.97 6.22 20.16
N ILE A 192 15.64 7.50 20.19
CA ILE A 192 16.62 8.57 20.43
C ILE A 192 17.24 8.45 21.81
N LEU A 193 16.43 8.25 22.86
CA LEU A 193 16.94 8.10 24.23
C LEU A 193 17.84 6.88 24.38
N LYS A 194 17.49 5.76 23.73
CA LYS A 194 18.35 4.57 23.71
C LYS A 194 19.70 4.85 23.03
N GLN A 195 19.68 5.57 21.93
CA GLN A 195 20.89 5.93 21.19
C GLN A 195 21.76 6.93 21.96
N MET A 196 21.13 7.91 22.63
CA MET A 196 21.81 8.86 23.52
C MET A 196 22.43 8.17 24.74
N LYS A 197 21.74 7.18 25.33
CA LYS A 197 22.28 6.38 26.43
C LYS A 197 23.46 5.53 25.99
N SER A 198 23.34 4.86 24.84
CA SER A 198 24.46 4.10 24.26
C SER A 198 25.69 4.96 24.01
N TRP A 199 25.51 6.23 23.63
CA TRP A 199 26.60 7.19 23.47
C TRP A 199 27.21 7.58 24.83
N SER A 200 26.37 7.89 25.82
CA SER A 200 26.82 8.22 27.18
C SER A 200 27.61 7.08 27.84
N ASP A 201 27.24 5.82 27.60
CA ASP A 201 27.96 4.66 28.13
C ASP A 201 29.32 4.46 27.41
N SER A 202 29.39 4.71 26.10
CA SER A 202 30.67 4.68 25.36
C SER A 202 31.60 5.85 25.72
N ASP A 203 31.06 6.99 26.15
CA ASP A 203 31.83 8.14 26.62
C ASP A 203 32.33 7.94 28.06
N SER A 204 31.66 7.13 28.89
CA SER A 204 32.18 6.72 30.22
C SER A 204 33.32 5.70 30.14
N ASP A 205 33.25 4.70 29.24
CA ASP A 205 34.37 3.78 28.99
C ASP A 205 35.56 4.51 28.34
N THR A 206 35.26 5.53 27.53
CA THR A 206 36.28 6.40 26.95
C THR A 206 36.84 7.32 28.04
N ASN A 207 36.08 7.92 28.95
CA ASN A 207 36.61 8.76 30.05
C ASN A 207 37.49 8.01 31.06
N ASP A 208 37.31 6.71 31.29
CA ASP A 208 38.26 5.93 32.11
C ASP A 208 39.58 5.67 31.35
N SER A 209 39.52 5.53 30.02
CA SER A 209 40.68 5.42 29.14
C SER A 209 41.34 6.79 28.85
N VAL A 210 40.54 7.84 28.87
CA VAL A 210 40.85 9.21 28.45
C VAL A 210 41.19 10.08 29.65
N SER A 211 40.82 9.73 30.89
CA SER A 211 41.46 10.26 32.11
C SER A 211 42.91 9.79 32.25
N PHE A 212 43.21 8.54 31.85
CA PHE A 212 44.57 8.03 31.69
C PHE A 212 45.37 8.75 30.58
N LEU A 213 44.69 9.26 29.54
CA LEU A 213 45.32 10.02 28.44
C LEU A 213 45.26 11.57 28.60
N PHE A 214 44.33 12.11 29.39
CA PHE A 214 44.20 13.56 29.67
C PHE A 214 45.13 14.03 30.80
N SER A 215 45.67 13.13 31.62
CA SER A 215 46.87 13.47 32.40
C SER A 215 48.07 13.77 31.49
N TYR A 216 48.03 13.39 30.21
CA TYR A 216 49.14 13.58 29.25
C TYR A 216 48.96 14.79 28.33
N ASN A 217 47.75 15.32 28.12
CA ASN A 217 47.51 16.26 27.01
C ASN A 217 46.69 17.50 27.40
N HIS A 218 47.16 18.20 28.44
CA HIS A 218 46.64 19.51 28.88
C HIS A 218 47.04 20.66 27.94
N GLN A 219 46.81 20.56 26.62
CA GLN A 219 47.15 21.69 25.75
C GLN A 219 46.24 21.83 24.53
N LYS A 220 45.59 23.00 24.50
CA LYS A 220 44.89 23.66 23.38
C LYS A 220 43.41 23.33 23.16
N SER A 221 42.62 24.16 23.86
CA SER A 221 41.27 24.61 23.53
C SER A 221 41.14 25.15 22.10
N ILE A 222 40.03 24.82 21.42
CA ILE A 222 39.53 25.57 20.25
C ILE A 222 37.99 25.55 20.27
N ALA A 223 37.39 26.73 20.17
CA ALA A 223 35.95 26.97 20.03
C ALA A 223 35.55 27.10 18.55
N PHE A 224 34.36 26.63 18.14
CA PHE A 224 33.72 27.01 16.87
C PHE A 224 32.20 26.75 16.86
N PRO A 225 31.43 27.33 15.90
CA PRO A 225 30.07 27.80 16.09
C PRO A 225 29.02 26.93 15.41
N VAL A 226 27.78 27.05 15.89
CA VAL A 226 26.60 26.32 15.44
C VAL A 226 25.96 27.03 14.25
N ILE A 227 25.71 26.32 13.14
CA ILE A 227 24.89 26.80 12.02
C ILE A 227 23.71 25.84 11.85
N TYR A 228 22.51 26.35 12.13
CA TYR A 228 21.23 25.72 11.83
C TYR A 228 20.86 25.94 10.36
N LYS A 229 20.33 24.90 9.71
CA LYS A 229 19.50 25.10 8.51
C LYS A 229 18.25 24.24 8.59
N SER A 230 17.12 24.94 8.61
CA SER A 230 15.75 24.45 8.69
C SER A 230 15.26 23.95 7.34
N PHE A 231 14.49 22.86 7.35
CA PHE A 231 13.41 22.57 6.42
C PHE A 231 12.24 21.98 7.20
#